data_AF-A0A9N9KY42-F1
#
_entry.id   AF-A0A9N9KY42-F1
#
_cell.length_a   1.000
_cell.length_b   1.000
_cell.length_c   1.000
_cell.angle_alpha   90.00
_cell.angle_beta   90.00
_cell.angle_gamma   90.00
#
_symmetry.space_group_name_H-M   'P 1'
#
loop_
_entity.id
_entity.type
_entity.pdbx_description
1 polymer ?
#
loop_
_entity_poly.entity_id
_entity_poly.type
_entity_poly.pdbx_seq_one_letter_code
_entity_poly.pdbx_strand_id
1 'polypeptide(L)'
;MELTDILLYIAALLAFVSYREPSCSQVDLLIQIVLALIICRVLLAIYRVALQIKALGAYWKYLDAVTAVNQDIANQPIMRTAGLKISLETRIQQVFAIAPDLDSPPEVLAAFQRSIASDSEYLHHQATEDIIILQDDFRRRHVSETMARLSAKPNVKATMVLDRALNTILQTSGSFASFRPLDAPRNSVSTVSGNDTNSAKEEGVEEFASMISKFVHSAGGLVQDLDTEDDMKLLRLRTKKHELVIVPDAKYIFVVVHDTPPA
;
A
#
# COMPACT_ATOMS: atom_id res chain seq x y z
N MET A 1 18.90 24.03 -39.87
CA MET A 1 20.02 24.88 -39.45
C MET A 1 20.82 24.12 -38.44
N GLU A 2 21.84 23.47 -38.94
CA GLU A 2 22.82 22.81 -38.07
C GLU A 2 23.78 23.86 -37.49
N LEU A 3 24.49 23.50 -36.42
CA LEU A 3 25.44 24.39 -35.73
C LEU A 3 26.52 24.93 -36.70
N THR A 4 26.79 24.16 -37.76
CA THR A 4 27.67 24.48 -38.88
C THR A 4 27.18 25.67 -39.72
N ASP A 5 25.88 25.81 -39.96
CA ASP A 5 25.31 26.93 -40.73
C ASP A 5 25.47 28.26 -39.99
N ILE A 6 25.35 28.24 -38.65
CA ILE A 6 25.50 29.41 -37.80
C ILE A 6 26.96 29.84 -37.71
N LEU A 7 27.88 28.87 -37.58
CA LEU A 7 29.31 29.15 -37.62
C LEU A 7 29.75 29.73 -38.97
N LEU A 8 29.18 29.24 -40.07
CA LEU A 8 29.41 29.79 -41.40
C LEU A 8 28.91 31.23 -41.52
N TYR A 9 27.75 31.53 -40.93
CA TYR A 9 27.17 32.88 -40.95
C TYR A 9 27.97 33.87 -40.08
N ILE A 10 28.45 33.44 -38.91
CA ILE A 10 29.35 34.24 -38.06
C ILE A 10 30.68 34.48 -38.77
N ALA A 11 31.25 33.47 -39.42
CA ALA A 11 32.48 33.60 -40.19
C ALA A 11 32.31 34.57 -41.38
N ALA A 12 31.18 34.53 -42.08
CA ALA A 12 30.85 35.46 -43.16
C ALA A 12 30.68 36.90 -42.66
N LEU A 13 30.06 37.11 -41.50
CA LEU A 13 29.94 38.42 -40.85
C LEU A 13 31.30 38.97 -40.41
N LEU A 14 32.17 38.14 -39.84
CA LEU A 14 33.54 38.53 -39.48
C LEU A 14 34.39 38.84 -40.71
N ALA A 15 34.23 38.07 -41.80
CA ALA A 15 34.88 38.33 -43.07
C ALA A 15 34.38 39.65 -43.71
N PHE A 16 33.08 39.94 -43.60
CA PHE A 16 32.48 41.20 -44.06
C PHE A 16 33.00 42.41 -43.29
N VAL A 17 33.14 42.30 -41.96
CA VAL A 17 33.76 43.35 -41.12
C VAL A 17 35.27 43.48 -41.41
N SER A 18 35.94 42.40 -41.84
CA SER A 18 37.33 42.43 -42.29
C SER A 18 37.53 42.98 -43.71
N TYR A 19 36.47 43.11 -44.52
CA TYR A 19 36.57 43.65 -45.88
C TYR A 19 36.76 45.17 -45.82
N ARG A 20 38.03 45.56 -45.79
CA ARG A 20 38.49 46.93 -45.59
C ARG A 20 38.48 47.70 -46.91
N GLU A 21 37.51 48.59 -47.09
CA GLU A 21 37.68 49.68 -48.07
C GLU A 21 38.56 50.79 -47.47
N PRO A 22 39.64 51.23 -48.15
CA PRO A 22 40.67 52.08 -47.56
C PRO A 22 40.26 53.55 -47.28
N SER A 23 38.99 53.91 -47.48
CA SER A 23 38.48 55.30 -47.41
C SER A 23 37.41 55.55 -46.33
N CYS A 24 37.14 54.59 -45.45
CA CYS A 24 36.02 54.67 -44.50
C CYS A 24 36.40 55.41 -43.19
N SER A 25 35.48 56.23 -42.66
CA SER A 25 35.68 57.02 -41.44
C SER A 25 35.63 56.13 -40.18
N GLN A 26 36.34 56.52 -39.11
CA GLN A 26 36.39 55.72 -37.86
C GLN A 26 35.01 55.51 -37.22
N VAL A 27 34.04 56.39 -37.49
CA VAL A 27 32.68 56.33 -36.96
C VAL A 27 31.86 55.23 -37.64
N ASP A 28 32.04 55.03 -38.95
CA ASP A 28 31.34 53.98 -39.70
C ASP A 28 31.76 52.57 -39.26
N LEU A 29 33.04 52.40 -38.93
CA LEU A 29 33.57 51.14 -38.39
C LEU A 29 32.93 50.80 -37.02
N LEU A 30 32.76 51.81 -36.16
CA LEU A 30 32.13 51.61 -34.86
C LEU A 30 30.66 51.21 -35.00
N ILE A 31 29.93 51.83 -35.93
CA ILE A 31 28.53 51.51 -36.22
C ILE A 31 28.40 50.08 -36.75
N GLN A 32 29.28 49.65 -37.66
CA GLN A 32 29.25 48.27 -38.17
C GLN A 32 29.55 47.22 -37.10
N ILE A 33 30.51 47.46 -36.21
CA ILE A 33 30.84 46.54 -35.11
C ILE A 33 29.66 46.44 -34.12
N VAL A 34 29.05 47.57 -33.75
CA VAL A 34 27.89 47.58 -32.84
C VAL A 34 26.71 46.85 -33.46
N LEU A 35 26.42 47.06 -34.74
CA LEU A 35 25.35 46.37 -35.46
C LEU A 35 25.59 44.85 -35.52
N ALA A 36 26.81 44.43 -35.82
CA ALA A 36 27.19 43.01 -35.84
C ALA A 36 27.03 42.33 -34.46
N LEU A 37 27.39 43.02 -33.37
CA LEU A 37 27.22 42.50 -32.01
C LEU A 37 25.75 42.37 -31.62
N ILE A 38 24.90 43.33 -32.01
CA ILE A 38 23.44 43.27 -31.77
C ILE A 38 22.84 42.08 -32.53
N ILE A 39 23.17 41.92 -33.81
CA ILE A 39 22.70 40.79 -34.64
C ILE A 39 23.14 39.45 -34.03
N CYS A 40 24.40 39.35 -33.60
CA CYS A 40 24.94 38.13 -32.98
C CYS A 40 24.20 37.77 -31.68
N ARG A 41 23.92 38.75 -30.82
CA ARG A 41 23.14 38.50 -29.58
C ARG A 41 21.71 38.05 -29.85
N VAL A 42 21.05 38.64 -30.85
CA VAL A 42 19.69 38.25 -31.25
C VAL A 42 19.67 36.82 -31.78
N LEU A 43 20.63 36.43 -32.62
CA LEU A 43 20.72 35.06 -33.15
C LEU A 43 21.00 34.02 -32.06
N LEU A 44 21.88 34.34 -31.09
CA LEU A 44 22.14 33.47 -29.94
C LEU A 44 20.89 33.27 -29.06
N ALA A 45 20.08 34.32 -28.88
CA ALA A 45 18.83 34.22 -28.13
C ALA A 45 17.81 33.32 -28.86
N ILE A 46 17.65 33.50 -30.18
CA ILE A 46 16.78 32.66 -31.01
C ILE A 46 17.25 31.20 -30.96
N TYR A 47 18.57 30.95 -31.02
CA TYR A 47 19.12 29.60 -30.94
C TYR A 47 18.84 28.94 -29.58
N ARG A 48 18.98 29.67 -28.47
CA ARG A 48 18.64 29.15 -27.14
C ARG A 48 17.16 28.75 -27.04
N VAL A 49 16.26 29.56 -27.59
CA VAL A 49 14.82 29.26 -27.63
C VAL A 49 14.55 28.03 -28.51
N ALA A 50 15.19 27.93 -29.67
CA ALA A 50 15.06 26.76 -30.55
C ALA A 50 15.57 25.47 -29.89
N LEU A 51 16.63 25.54 -29.08
CA LEU A 51 17.17 24.40 -28.33
C LEU A 51 16.19 23.93 -27.24
N GLN A 52 15.56 24.86 -26.52
CA GLN A 52 14.52 24.55 -25.54
C GLN A 52 13.30 23.88 -26.19
N ILE A 53 12.89 24.35 -27.38
CA ILE A 53 11.78 23.75 -28.15
C ILE A 53 12.12 22.32 -28.61
N LYS A 54 13.37 22.04 -29.05
CA LYS A 54 13.79 20.68 -29.41
C LYS A 54 13.82 19.74 -28.22
N ALA A 55 14.29 20.20 -27.06
CA ALA A 55 14.28 19.42 -25.82
C ALA A 55 12.84 19.10 -25.38
N LEU A 56 11.93 20.07 -25.48
CA LEU A 56 10.50 19.86 -25.26
C LEU A 56 9.92 18.87 -26.26
N GLY A 57 10.29 18.93 -27.54
CA GLY A 57 9.81 17.98 -28.56
C GLY A 57 10.20 16.52 -28.29
N ALA A 58 11.41 16.28 -27.78
CA ALA A 58 11.84 14.95 -27.33
C ALA A 58 11.05 14.49 -26.09
N TYR A 59 10.77 15.42 -25.18
CA TYR A 59 9.96 15.17 -23.99
C TYR A 59 8.50 14.81 -24.33
N TRP A 60 7.90 15.48 -25.33
CA TRP A 60 6.54 15.16 -25.78
C TRP A 60 6.44 13.77 -26.43
N LYS A 61 7.43 13.36 -27.23
CA LYS A 61 7.47 11.98 -27.78
C LYS A 61 7.63 10.92 -26.69
N TYR A 62 8.41 11.23 -25.65
CA TYR A 62 8.54 10.37 -24.47
C TYR A 62 7.22 10.28 -23.70
N LEU A 63 6.53 11.41 -23.52
CA LEU A 63 5.25 11.46 -22.83
C LEU A 63 4.15 10.67 -23.56
N ASP A 64 4.09 10.75 -24.89
CA ASP A 64 3.18 9.97 -25.73
C ASP A 64 3.45 8.46 -25.66
N ALA A 65 4.73 8.05 -25.58
CA ALA A 65 5.09 6.65 -25.39
C ALA A 65 4.67 6.11 -24.02
N VAL A 66 4.83 6.93 -22.97
CA VAL A 66 4.46 6.57 -21.60
C VAL A 66 2.93 6.52 -21.43
N THR A 67 2.18 7.46 -22.01
CA THR A 67 0.70 7.43 -21.95
C THR A 67 0.12 6.26 -22.74
N ALA A 68 0.70 5.89 -23.88
CA ALA A 68 0.29 4.70 -24.65
C ALA A 68 0.45 3.40 -23.85
N VAL A 69 1.54 3.26 -23.09
CA VAL A 69 1.77 2.09 -22.22
C VAL A 69 0.78 2.05 -21.05
N ASN A 70 0.50 3.20 -20.42
CA ASN A 70 -0.44 3.27 -19.30
C ASN A 70 -1.89 2.96 -19.72
N GLN A 71 -2.29 3.35 -20.93
CA GLN A 71 -3.63 3.11 -21.45
C GLN A 71 -3.85 1.63 -21.84
N ASP A 72 -2.80 0.93 -22.26
CA ASP A 72 -2.82 -0.52 -22.54
C ASP A 72 -2.90 -1.36 -21.26
N ILE A 73 -2.25 -0.90 -20.17
CA ILE A 73 -2.34 -1.52 -18.83
C ILE A 73 -3.75 -1.39 -18.26
N ALA A 74 -4.42 -0.26 -18.46
CA ALA A 74 -5.76 0.00 -17.94
C ALA A 74 -6.87 -0.85 -18.59
N ASN A 75 -6.62 -1.40 -19.79
CA ASN A 75 -7.61 -2.14 -20.56
C ASN A 75 -7.48 -3.68 -20.46
N GLN A 76 -6.52 -4.19 -19.67
CA GLN A 76 -6.29 -5.63 -19.55
C GLN A 76 -7.12 -6.24 -18.41
N PRO A 77 -7.89 -7.33 -18.64
CA PRO A 77 -8.57 -8.05 -17.58
C PRO A 77 -7.55 -8.73 -16.67
N ILE A 78 -7.73 -8.54 -15.36
CA ILE A 78 -6.86 -8.96 -14.26
C ILE A 78 -6.45 -10.45 -14.43
N MET A 79 -5.25 -10.69 -14.97
CA MET A 79 -4.65 -12.01 -15.07
C MET A 79 -3.34 -12.06 -14.29
N ARG A 80 -3.43 -12.69 -13.12
CA ARG A 80 -2.39 -13.35 -12.30
C ARG A 80 -0.97 -12.76 -12.36
N THR A 81 -0.57 -12.20 -11.22
CA THR A 81 0.71 -11.60 -10.80
C THR A 81 2.02 -12.13 -11.41
N ALA A 82 2.12 -13.39 -11.85
CA ALA A 82 3.30 -13.90 -12.54
C ALA A 82 3.42 -13.41 -14.01
N GLY A 83 2.29 -13.16 -14.68
CA GLY A 83 2.25 -12.67 -16.07
C GLY A 83 2.64 -11.19 -16.20
N LEU A 84 2.33 -10.38 -15.18
CA LEU A 84 2.73 -8.96 -15.12
C LEU A 84 4.26 -8.82 -15.08
N LYS A 85 4.95 -9.64 -14.29
CA LYS A 85 6.41 -9.57 -14.11
C LYS A 85 7.16 -9.85 -15.41
N ILE A 86 6.75 -10.88 -16.15
CA ILE A 86 7.38 -11.29 -17.41
C ILE A 86 7.06 -10.30 -18.53
N SER A 87 5.83 -9.75 -18.55
CA SER A 87 5.40 -8.78 -19.57
C SER A 87 6.05 -7.40 -19.39
N LEU A 88 6.18 -6.90 -18.15
CA LEU A 88 6.84 -5.61 -17.88
C LEU A 88 8.34 -5.65 -18.19
N GLU A 89 9.07 -6.69 -17.76
CA GLU A 89 10.51 -6.79 -18.09
C GLU A 89 10.74 -6.95 -19.60
N THR A 90 9.94 -7.78 -20.27
CA THR A 90 10.03 -7.98 -21.73
C THR A 90 9.72 -6.69 -22.49
N ARG A 91 8.75 -5.89 -22.01
CA ARG A 91 8.36 -4.62 -22.64
C ARG A 91 9.33 -3.48 -22.34
N ILE A 92 9.93 -3.45 -21.15
CA ILE A 92 11.02 -2.52 -20.82
C ILE A 92 12.25 -2.81 -21.68
N GLN A 93 12.56 -4.10 -21.93
CA GLN A 93 13.60 -4.47 -22.91
C GLN A 93 13.23 -4.10 -24.35
N GLN A 94 11.96 -4.17 -24.74
CA GLN A 94 11.50 -3.69 -26.05
C GLN A 94 11.61 -2.17 -26.20
N VAL A 95 11.32 -1.40 -25.15
CA VAL A 95 11.54 0.07 -25.15
C VAL A 95 13.03 0.39 -25.27
N PHE A 96 13.91 -0.40 -24.65
CA PHE A 96 15.35 -0.30 -24.80
C PHE A 96 15.85 -0.68 -26.21
N ALA A 97 15.17 -1.62 -26.89
CA ALA A 97 15.51 -2.04 -28.25
C ALA A 97 15.11 -1.01 -29.34
N ILE A 98 14.18 -0.10 -29.05
CA ILE A 98 13.69 0.90 -30.00
C ILE A 98 14.59 2.15 -30.07
N ALA A 99 15.53 2.33 -29.13
CA ALA A 99 16.43 3.47 -29.11
C ALA A 99 17.91 3.05 -28.98
N PRO A 100 18.55 2.56 -30.07
CA PRO A 100 19.96 2.18 -30.02
C PRO A 100 20.93 3.37 -30.13
N ASP A 101 20.45 4.62 -30.27
CA ASP A 101 21.29 5.73 -30.74
C ASP A 101 21.13 7.04 -29.94
N LEU A 102 20.92 6.93 -28.62
CA LEU A 102 21.14 8.07 -27.73
C LEU A 102 22.40 7.81 -26.91
N ASP A 103 23.46 8.55 -27.26
CA ASP A 103 24.74 8.67 -26.57
C ASP A 103 24.56 9.29 -25.17
N SER A 104 23.77 8.63 -24.32
CA SER A 104 23.42 9.07 -22.97
C SER A 104 24.38 8.45 -21.95
N PRO A 105 24.97 9.27 -21.05
CA PRO A 105 25.99 8.80 -20.12
C PRO A 105 25.45 7.67 -19.21
N PRO A 106 26.29 6.66 -18.89
CA PRO A 106 25.90 5.48 -18.11
C PRO A 106 25.34 5.82 -16.72
N GLU A 107 25.58 7.03 -16.22
CA GLU A 107 25.01 7.54 -14.97
C GLU A 107 23.49 7.73 -15.03
N VAL A 108 22.93 8.15 -16.16
CA VAL A 108 21.47 8.37 -16.28
C VAL A 108 20.74 7.04 -16.31
N LEU A 109 21.31 6.04 -16.97
CA LEU A 109 20.80 4.69 -16.97
C LEU A 109 20.88 4.04 -15.59
N ALA A 110 22.01 4.19 -14.90
CA ALA A 110 22.18 3.69 -13.53
C ALA A 110 21.25 4.41 -12.54
N ALA A 111 21.04 5.72 -12.69
CA ALA A 111 20.11 6.49 -11.86
C ALA A 111 18.65 6.06 -12.10
N PHE A 112 18.28 5.81 -13.35
CA PHE A 112 16.95 5.31 -13.69
C PHE A 112 16.72 3.89 -13.18
N GLN A 113 17.69 2.98 -13.34
CA GLN A 113 17.63 1.63 -12.78
C GLN A 113 17.51 1.65 -11.25
N ARG A 114 18.23 2.55 -10.56
CA ARG A 114 18.08 2.74 -9.11
C ARG A 114 16.72 3.33 -8.71
N SER A 115 16.18 4.25 -9.51
CA SER A 115 14.83 4.81 -9.28
C SER A 115 13.77 3.72 -9.39
N ILE A 116 13.84 2.87 -10.42
CA ILE A 116 12.92 1.75 -10.59
C ILE A 116 13.07 0.71 -9.47
N ALA A 117 14.30 0.40 -9.06
CA ALA A 117 14.54 -0.53 -7.95
C ALA A 117 13.96 0.00 -6.63
N SER A 118 14.14 1.29 -6.34
CA SER A 118 13.57 1.98 -5.18
C SER A 118 12.03 1.95 -5.22
N ASP A 119 11.42 2.32 -6.34
CA ASP A 119 9.95 2.36 -6.46
C ASP A 119 9.33 0.95 -6.36
N SER A 120 10.01 -0.07 -6.86
CA SER A 120 9.58 -1.47 -6.73
C SER A 120 9.57 -1.96 -5.28
N GLU A 121 10.54 -1.54 -4.45
CA GLU A 121 10.66 -1.98 -3.06
C GLU A 121 9.60 -1.31 -2.17
N TYR A 122 9.34 -0.01 -2.40
CA TYR A 122 8.26 0.73 -1.74
C TYR A 122 6.87 0.21 -2.10
N LEU A 123 6.62 -0.08 -3.39
CA LEU A 123 5.34 -0.63 -3.83
C LEU A 123 5.10 -2.05 -3.28
N HIS A 124 6.16 -2.85 -3.10
CA HIS A 124 6.05 -4.18 -2.47
C HIS A 124 5.67 -4.11 -0.99
N HIS A 125 6.29 -3.20 -0.23
CA HIS A 125 5.96 -3.06 1.19
C HIS A 125 4.53 -2.51 1.36
N GLN A 126 4.15 -1.52 0.55
CA GLN A 126 2.79 -0.95 0.59
C GLN A 126 1.72 -1.98 0.19
N ALA A 127 1.95 -2.75 -0.89
CA ALA A 127 1.01 -3.78 -1.33
C ALA A 127 0.89 -4.93 -0.32
N THR A 128 1.96 -5.26 0.41
CA THR A 128 1.93 -6.31 1.43
C THR A 128 1.12 -5.86 2.65
N GLU A 129 1.31 -4.63 3.11
CA GLU A 129 0.52 -4.05 4.21
C GLU A 129 -0.96 -3.96 3.83
N ASP A 130 -1.28 -3.49 2.61
CA ASP A 130 -2.67 -3.40 2.15
C ASP A 130 -3.35 -4.77 2.07
N ILE A 131 -2.64 -5.84 1.69
CA ILE A 131 -3.18 -7.21 1.68
C ILE A 131 -3.49 -7.70 3.11
N ILE A 132 -2.60 -7.43 4.07
CA ILE A 132 -2.79 -7.83 5.47
C ILE A 132 -4.02 -7.12 6.05
N ILE A 133 -4.15 -5.82 5.81
CA ILE A 133 -5.29 -5.01 6.26
C ILE A 133 -6.60 -5.52 5.66
N LEU A 134 -6.63 -5.75 4.34
CA LEU A 134 -7.84 -6.24 3.66
C LEU A 134 -8.26 -7.63 4.13
N GLN A 135 -7.31 -8.50 4.44
CA GLN A 135 -7.60 -9.85 4.94
C GLN A 135 -8.16 -9.81 6.37
N ASP A 136 -7.66 -8.92 7.21
CA ASP A 136 -8.19 -8.70 8.56
C ASP A 136 -9.57 -8.02 8.55
N ASP A 137 -9.84 -7.12 7.60
CA ASP A 137 -11.16 -6.52 7.43
C ASP A 137 -12.20 -7.53 6.95
N PHE A 138 -11.83 -8.42 6.03
CA PHE A 138 -12.72 -9.51 5.61
C PHE A 138 -13.02 -10.45 6.79
N ARG A 139 -11.98 -10.79 7.56
CA ARG A 139 -12.09 -11.61 8.78
C ARG A 139 -13.06 -11.01 9.79
N ARG A 140 -12.87 -9.74 10.14
CA ARG A 140 -13.70 -9.02 11.12
C ARG A 140 -15.15 -8.91 10.67
N ARG A 141 -15.40 -8.67 9.38
CA ARG A 141 -16.77 -8.63 8.83
C ARG A 141 -17.51 -9.95 9.01
N HIS A 142 -16.86 -11.07 8.69
CA HIS A 142 -17.49 -12.38 8.81
C HIS A 142 -17.81 -12.76 10.27
N VAL A 143 -16.87 -12.46 11.18
CA VAL A 143 -17.07 -12.66 12.63
C VAL A 143 -18.22 -11.79 13.15
N SER A 144 -18.25 -10.52 12.75
CA SER A 144 -19.30 -9.57 13.16
C SER A 144 -20.69 -9.98 12.67
N GLU A 145 -20.82 -10.44 11.42
CA GLU A 145 -22.08 -10.94 10.88
C GLU A 145 -22.57 -12.18 11.65
N THR A 146 -21.67 -13.13 11.93
CA THR A 146 -22.01 -14.33 12.71
C THR A 146 -22.45 -13.96 14.12
N MET A 147 -21.76 -13.01 14.75
CA MET A 147 -22.12 -12.49 16.07
C MET A 147 -23.48 -11.82 16.10
N ALA A 148 -23.80 -11.00 15.08
CA ALA A 148 -25.12 -10.38 14.94
C ALA A 148 -26.23 -11.44 14.80
N ARG A 149 -25.97 -12.51 14.05
CA ARG A 149 -26.92 -13.62 13.90
C ARG A 149 -27.09 -14.45 15.16
N LEU A 150 -26.03 -14.63 15.94
CA LEU A 150 -26.07 -15.37 17.21
C LEU A 150 -26.78 -14.56 18.30
N SER A 151 -26.49 -13.27 18.44
CA SER A 151 -27.12 -12.40 19.43
C SER A 151 -28.61 -12.15 19.17
N ALA A 152 -29.05 -12.23 17.91
CA ALA A 152 -30.46 -12.12 17.54
C ALA A 152 -31.30 -13.35 17.93
N LYS A 153 -30.68 -14.48 18.29
CA LYS A 153 -31.43 -15.69 18.68
C LYS A 153 -32.08 -15.51 20.06
N PRO A 154 -33.29 -16.05 20.26
CA PRO A 154 -33.94 -15.99 21.57
C PRO A 154 -33.10 -16.70 22.64
N ASN A 155 -33.19 -16.20 23.87
CA ASN A 155 -32.49 -16.71 25.05
C ASN A 155 -30.96 -16.58 25.03
N VAL A 156 -30.36 -15.91 24.04
CA VAL A 156 -28.93 -15.59 24.06
C VAL A 156 -28.71 -14.35 24.93
N LYS A 157 -27.90 -14.48 25.98
CA LYS A 157 -27.54 -13.38 26.90
C LYS A 157 -26.23 -12.70 26.52
N ALA A 158 -25.26 -13.49 26.06
CA ALA A 158 -23.94 -13.00 25.70
C ALA A 158 -23.29 -13.89 24.65
N THR A 159 -22.43 -13.30 23.84
CA THR A 159 -21.65 -13.98 22.80
C THR A 159 -20.22 -13.47 22.83
N MET A 160 -19.25 -14.34 22.60
CA MET A 160 -17.83 -14.01 22.58
C MET A 160 -17.13 -14.83 21.49
N VAL A 161 -16.15 -14.22 20.83
CA VAL A 161 -15.31 -14.89 19.83
C VAL A 161 -13.85 -14.72 20.23
N LEU A 162 -13.14 -15.84 20.26
CA LEU A 162 -11.70 -15.90 20.53
C LEU A 162 -10.95 -16.31 19.27
N ASP A 163 -9.75 -15.76 19.08
CA ASP A 163 -8.78 -16.32 18.15
C ASP A 163 -8.17 -17.58 18.76
N ARG A 164 -8.22 -18.70 18.03
CA ARG A 164 -7.69 -19.99 18.52
C ARG A 164 -6.16 -19.99 18.65
N ALA A 165 -5.46 -19.25 17.80
CA ALA A 165 -3.99 -19.23 17.79
C ALA A 165 -3.44 -18.30 18.88
N LEU A 166 -4.03 -17.11 19.01
CA LEU A 166 -3.55 -16.09 19.94
C LEU A 166 -4.26 -16.12 21.31
N ASN A 167 -5.37 -16.84 21.44
CA ASN A 167 -6.26 -16.79 22.60
C ASN A 167 -6.73 -15.38 22.96
N THR A 168 -6.80 -14.50 21.97
CA THR A 168 -7.25 -13.11 22.13
C THR A 168 -8.73 -12.99 21.86
N ILE A 169 -9.39 -12.09 22.59
CA ILE A 169 -10.79 -11.76 22.36
C ILE A 169 -10.88 -10.90 21.09
N LEU A 170 -11.59 -11.40 20.08
CA LEU A 170 -11.83 -10.65 18.84
C LEU A 170 -13.07 -9.77 18.95
N GLN A 171 -14.13 -10.29 19.57
CA GLN A 171 -15.39 -9.58 19.73
C GLN A 171 -16.20 -10.15 20.89
N THR A 172 -16.86 -9.27 21.64
CA THR A 172 -17.81 -9.63 22.69
C THR A 172 -19.11 -8.86 22.48
N SER A 173 -20.23 -9.44 22.90
CA SER A 173 -21.53 -8.76 22.93
C SER A 173 -22.37 -9.32 24.09
N GLY A 174 -23.13 -8.45 24.75
CA GLY A 174 -23.94 -8.79 25.91
C GLY A 174 -23.22 -8.61 27.25
N SER A 175 -23.79 -9.16 28.32
CA SER A 175 -23.28 -9.00 29.69
C SER A 175 -22.61 -10.27 30.20
N PHE A 176 -21.33 -10.17 30.58
CA PHE A 176 -20.53 -11.25 31.17
C PHE A 176 -20.36 -11.14 32.68
N ALA A 177 -21.11 -10.26 33.34
CA ALA A 177 -20.93 -9.93 34.76
C ALA A 177 -20.99 -11.15 35.71
N SER A 178 -21.74 -12.20 35.34
CA SER A 178 -21.91 -13.41 36.14
C SER A 178 -20.82 -14.47 35.95
N PHE A 179 -19.89 -14.27 35.01
CA PHE A 179 -18.86 -15.25 34.64
C PHE A 179 -17.45 -14.85 35.10
N ARG A 180 -17.36 -13.89 36.01
CA ARG A 180 -16.08 -13.49 36.63
C ARG A 180 -15.65 -14.53 37.68
N PRO A 181 -14.38 -14.96 37.67
CA PRO A 181 -13.84 -15.83 38.71
C PRO A 181 -14.02 -15.26 40.11
N LEU A 182 -14.39 -16.12 41.05
CA LEU A 182 -14.65 -15.73 42.44
C LEU A 182 -13.38 -15.36 43.21
N ASP A 183 -12.21 -15.80 42.72
CA ASP A 183 -10.90 -15.61 43.34
C ASP A 183 -10.16 -14.35 42.86
N ALA A 184 -10.74 -13.56 41.94
CA ALA A 184 -10.14 -12.30 41.53
C ALA A 184 -10.13 -11.32 42.73
N PRO A 185 -8.99 -10.68 43.06
CA PRO A 185 -8.88 -9.81 44.21
C PRO A 185 -9.90 -8.67 44.08
N ARG A 186 -10.87 -8.65 44.99
CA ARG A 186 -11.83 -7.56 45.15
C ARG A 186 -11.11 -6.32 45.70
N ASN A 187 -10.24 -5.70 44.93
CA ASN A 187 -9.60 -4.47 45.35
C ASN A 187 -10.53 -3.28 45.06
N SER A 188 -11.38 -3.03 46.06
CA SER A 188 -11.76 -1.73 46.63
C SER A 188 -12.00 -0.49 45.73
N VAL A 189 -13.20 0.07 45.95
CA VAL A 189 -13.44 1.51 46.17
C VAL A 189 -13.28 2.46 44.98
N SER A 190 -14.43 3.00 44.59
CA SER A 190 -14.65 4.27 43.91
C SER A 190 -13.65 5.36 44.33
N THR A 191 -12.75 5.74 43.41
CA THR A 191 -12.09 7.05 43.41
C THR A 191 -12.22 7.63 42.00
N VAL A 192 -12.97 8.72 41.90
CA VAL A 192 -13.15 9.49 40.66
C VAL A 192 -11.82 10.17 40.31
N SER A 193 -11.25 9.86 39.14
CA SER A 193 -10.57 10.83 38.26
C SER A 193 -10.09 10.19 36.97
N GLY A 194 -10.46 10.81 35.85
CA GLY A 194 -9.62 10.85 34.65
C GLY A 194 -9.77 9.71 33.64
N ASN A 195 -10.93 9.63 32.98
CA ASN A 195 -11.03 9.38 31.54
C ASN A 195 -10.26 8.18 30.93
N ASP A 196 -10.65 6.95 31.29
CA ASP A 196 -10.50 5.75 30.46
C ASP A 196 -11.59 4.73 30.84
N THR A 197 -12.73 4.76 30.15
CA THR A 197 -13.96 4.06 30.58
C THR A 197 -14.13 2.63 30.04
N ASN A 198 -13.07 2.02 29.47
CA ASN A 198 -13.18 0.71 28.81
C ASN A 198 -12.42 -0.44 29.49
N SER A 199 -11.44 -0.20 30.36
CA SER A 199 -10.54 -1.25 30.87
C SER A 199 -11.10 -2.12 32.01
N ALA A 200 -11.94 -1.57 32.90
CA ALA A 200 -12.44 -2.33 34.07
C ALA A 200 -13.59 -3.32 33.78
N LYS A 201 -14.22 -3.22 32.60
CA LYS A 201 -15.23 -4.20 32.16
C LYS A 201 -14.61 -5.44 31.54
N GLU A 202 -13.43 -5.30 30.94
CA GLU A 202 -12.77 -6.33 30.13
C GLU A 202 -11.92 -7.33 30.93
N GLU A 203 -11.33 -6.92 32.06
CA GLU A 203 -10.44 -7.78 32.88
C GLU A 203 -11.09 -9.14 33.25
N GLY A 204 -12.35 -9.12 33.69
CA GLY A 204 -13.06 -10.35 34.05
C GLY A 204 -13.51 -11.21 32.86
N VAL A 205 -13.54 -10.65 31.66
CA VAL A 205 -13.89 -11.37 30.42
C VAL A 205 -12.67 -12.07 29.84
N GLU A 206 -11.49 -11.45 29.94
CA GLU A 206 -10.21 -12.03 29.55
C GLU A 206 -9.89 -13.29 30.38
N GLU A 207 -10.08 -13.23 31.70
CA GLU A 207 -9.87 -14.39 32.56
C GLU A 207 -10.83 -15.53 32.21
N PHE A 208 -12.10 -15.20 31.93
CA PHE A 208 -13.10 -16.16 31.47
C PHE A 208 -12.73 -16.80 30.12
N ALA A 209 -12.24 -16.01 29.17
CA ALA A 209 -11.75 -16.49 27.88
C ALA A 209 -10.57 -17.47 28.05
N SER A 210 -9.63 -17.16 28.95
CA SER A 210 -8.50 -18.03 29.27
C SER A 210 -8.95 -19.38 29.84
N MET A 211 -9.93 -19.38 30.75
CA MET A 211 -10.51 -20.61 31.29
C MET A 211 -11.20 -21.45 30.22
N ILE A 212 -11.97 -20.84 29.33
CA ILE A 212 -12.63 -21.54 28.23
C ILE A 212 -11.60 -22.16 27.29
N SER A 213 -10.56 -21.42 26.91
CA SER A 213 -9.52 -21.94 26.03
C SER A 213 -8.81 -23.16 26.63
N LYS A 214 -8.43 -23.10 27.91
CA LYS A 214 -7.86 -24.24 28.64
C LYS A 214 -8.81 -25.44 28.65
N PHE A 215 -10.10 -25.22 28.90
CA PHE A 215 -11.09 -26.28 28.92
C PHE A 215 -11.29 -26.93 27.54
N VAL A 216 -11.39 -26.12 26.48
CA VAL A 216 -11.48 -26.59 25.09
C VAL A 216 -10.25 -27.39 24.69
N HIS A 217 -9.05 -26.96 25.12
CA HIS A 217 -7.81 -27.68 24.84
C HIS A 217 -7.78 -29.05 25.52
N SER A 218 -8.14 -29.12 26.82
CA SER A 218 -8.21 -30.40 27.54
C SER A 218 -9.27 -31.34 26.98
N ALA A 219 -10.46 -30.82 26.61
CA ALA A 219 -11.51 -31.61 26.01
C ALA A 219 -11.12 -32.12 24.61
N GLY A 220 -10.44 -31.28 23.80
CA GLY A 220 -9.91 -31.66 22.50
C GLY A 220 -8.83 -32.75 22.60
N GLY A 221 -7.93 -32.64 23.58
CA GLY A 221 -6.93 -33.68 23.86
C GLY A 221 -7.57 -35.02 24.20
N LEU A 222 -8.61 -35.02 25.03
CA LEU A 222 -9.35 -36.25 25.36
C LEU A 222 -9.99 -36.90 24.12
N VAL A 223 -10.58 -36.11 23.20
CA VAL A 223 -11.16 -36.65 21.96
C VAL A 223 -10.06 -37.25 21.08
N GLN A 224 -8.93 -36.56 20.95
CA GLN A 224 -7.80 -37.02 20.15
C GLN A 224 -7.13 -38.29 20.73
N ASP A 225 -7.09 -38.43 22.06
CA ASP A 225 -6.60 -39.62 22.74
C ASP A 225 -7.53 -40.83 22.53
N LEU A 226 -8.82 -40.59 22.31
CA LEU A 226 -9.80 -41.63 22.00
C LEU A 226 -9.74 -42.05 20.53
N ASP A 227 -9.65 -41.08 19.62
CA ASP A 227 -9.51 -41.31 18.19
C ASP A 227 -8.72 -40.17 17.54
N THR A 228 -7.60 -40.51 16.90
CA THR A 228 -6.74 -39.53 16.23
C THR A 228 -7.34 -38.96 14.94
N GLU A 229 -8.36 -39.61 14.38
CA GLU A 229 -9.07 -39.14 13.18
C GLU A 229 -10.30 -38.27 13.52
N ASP A 230 -10.69 -38.19 14.80
CA ASP A 230 -11.85 -37.42 15.25
C ASP A 230 -11.47 -36.03 15.80
N ASP A 231 -12.39 -35.09 15.63
CA ASP A 231 -12.24 -33.68 16.01
C ASP A 231 -13.44 -33.22 16.83
N MET A 232 -13.20 -32.51 17.93
CA MET A 232 -14.28 -31.85 18.66
C MET A 232 -14.95 -30.76 17.81
N LYS A 233 -16.25 -30.91 17.53
CA LYS A 233 -17.05 -29.94 16.74
C LYS A 233 -17.95 -29.02 17.57
N LEU A 234 -18.44 -29.51 18.72
CA LEU A 234 -19.40 -28.79 19.55
C LEU A 234 -19.29 -29.22 21.01
N LEU A 235 -19.25 -28.24 21.91
CA LEU A 235 -19.18 -28.48 23.34
C LEU A 235 -20.30 -27.67 24.03
N ARG A 236 -21.22 -28.37 24.69
CA ARG A 236 -22.35 -27.75 25.39
C ARG A 236 -22.27 -28.06 26.88
N LEU A 237 -22.25 -27.02 27.71
CA LEU A 237 -22.26 -27.14 29.16
C LEU A 237 -23.52 -26.49 29.71
N ARG A 238 -24.42 -27.31 30.25
CA ARG A 238 -25.61 -26.83 30.93
C ARG A 238 -25.36 -26.75 32.43
N THR A 239 -25.53 -25.56 32.99
CA THR A 239 -25.55 -25.31 34.44
C THR A 239 -26.98 -25.04 34.90
N LYS A 240 -27.19 -24.85 36.21
CA LYS A 240 -28.52 -24.50 36.75
C LYS A 240 -29.05 -23.15 36.26
N LYS A 241 -28.15 -22.22 35.88
CA LYS A 241 -28.50 -20.84 35.54
C LYS A 241 -28.32 -20.53 34.06
N HIS A 242 -27.34 -21.17 33.42
CA HIS A 242 -26.93 -20.84 32.07
C HIS A 242 -26.52 -22.10 31.31
N GLU A 243 -26.64 -22.03 29.98
CA GLU A 243 -26.09 -23.01 29.07
C GLU A 243 -25.03 -22.36 28.20
N LEU A 244 -23.81 -22.87 28.28
CA LEU A 244 -22.67 -22.44 27.48
C LEU A 244 -22.57 -23.34 26.25
N VAL A 245 -22.62 -22.73 25.07
CA VAL A 245 -22.43 -23.41 23.79
C VAL A 245 -21.11 -22.92 23.20
N ILE A 246 -20.14 -23.82 23.12
CA ILE A 246 -18.79 -23.54 22.64
C ILE A 246 -18.60 -24.30 21.32
N VAL A 247 -18.26 -23.57 20.26
CA VAL A 247 -18.01 -24.12 18.93
C VAL A 247 -16.55 -23.84 18.57
N PRO A 248 -15.65 -24.83 18.72
CA PRO A 248 -14.31 -24.72 18.18
C PRO A 248 -14.35 -24.79 16.65
N ASP A 249 -13.71 -23.81 16.01
CA ASP A 249 -13.50 -23.75 14.56
C ASP A 249 -11.99 -23.86 14.25
N ALA A 250 -11.62 -23.86 12.97
CA ALA A 250 -10.23 -23.91 12.53
C ALA A 250 -9.43 -22.70 13.03
N LYS A 251 -10.04 -21.50 13.03
CA LYS A 251 -9.39 -20.24 13.39
C LYS A 251 -9.99 -19.56 14.62
N TYR A 252 -11.25 -19.83 14.92
CA TYR A 252 -12.00 -19.13 15.97
C TYR A 252 -12.57 -20.10 16.99
N ILE A 253 -12.88 -19.59 18.17
CA ILE A 253 -13.71 -20.28 19.15
C ILE A 253 -14.91 -19.38 19.41
N PHE A 254 -16.10 -19.85 19.02
CA PHE A 254 -17.35 -19.14 19.31
C PHE A 254 -17.91 -19.62 20.64
N VAL A 255 -18.29 -18.68 21.49
CA VAL A 255 -18.88 -18.93 22.81
C VAL A 255 -20.20 -18.21 22.88
N VAL A 256 -21.27 -18.94 23.17
CA VAL A 256 -22.62 -18.41 23.33
C VAL A 256 -23.15 -18.78 24.70
N VAL A 257 -23.65 -17.78 25.41
CA VAL A 257 -24.30 -17.95 26.71
C VAL A 257 -25.81 -17.87 26.53
N HIS A 258 -26.49 -18.97 26.80
CA HIS A 258 -27.94 -19.06 26.83
C HIS A 258 -28.48 -19.02 28.26
N ASP A 259 -29.66 -18.43 28.41
CA ASP A 259 -30.48 -18.58 29.61
C ASP A 259 -31.14 -19.96 29.60
N THR A 260 -31.09 -20.67 30.71
CA THR A 260 -31.78 -21.95 30.85
C THR A 260 -33.09 -21.74 31.58
N PRO A 261 -34.24 -22.14 30.99
CA PRO A 261 -35.51 -22.12 31.71
C PRO A 261 -35.35 -22.93 33.02
N PRO A 262 -35.89 -22.45 34.16
CA PRO A 262 -35.88 -23.22 35.39
C PRO A 262 -36.60 -24.55 35.15
N ALA A 263 -35.91 -25.64 35.48
CA ALA A 263 -36.39 -27.01 35.34
C ALA A 263 -37.51 -27.32 36.35
#